data_AF-A0AAD6ZGA1-F1
#
_entry.id   AF-A0AAD6ZGA1-F1
#
_cell.length_a   1.000
_cell.length_b   1.000
_cell.length_c   1.000
_cell.angle_alpha   90.00
_cell.angle_beta   90.00
_cell.angle_gamma   90.00
#
_symmetry.space_group_name_H-M   'P 1'
#
loop_
_entity.id
_entity.type
_entity.pdbx_description
1 polymer ?
#
loop_
_entity_poly.entity_id
_entity_poly.type
_entity_poly.pdbx_seq_one_letter_code
_entity_poly.pdbx_strand_id
1 'polypeptide(L)'
;VDFNKVLSSFKLHVKGTRNLIDLVWQSATESSIQFLFTSSIGAASGWNPKLGPFPEELQLNASVAIRSGYGESKYISERILAASGLDATSFKIGQICGSTNNGGLSTTDWVPAIVKSSIALGNFPSDPSGVVSWLPPEAVSRVIVDAALSADKPPPTANIIHPRPILWDVVMSTMASAVQLPLIPFADWVQQIEVRSTRATAEDIANIPGIKLLDFLKAISAETEATEFSTTKA
;
A
#
# COMPACT_ATOMS: atom_id res chain seq x y z
N VAL A 1 1.39 8.79 -2.21
CA VAL A 1 1.49 8.25 -0.84
C VAL A 1 2.91 8.48 -0.36
N ASP A 2 3.14 8.72 0.93
CA ASP A 2 4.49 8.96 1.46
C ASP A 2 4.72 8.10 2.71
N PHE A 3 5.59 7.09 2.60
CA PHE A 3 5.76 6.07 3.62
C PHE A 3 6.73 6.47 4.74
N ASN A 4 7.50 7.56 4.56
CA ASN A 4 8.49 8.03 5.53
C ASN A 4 7.93 9.11 6.47
N LYS A 5 6.69 9.54 6.26
CA LYS A 5 6.07 10.58 7.07
C LYS A 5 5.45 10.02 8.34
N VAL A 6 5.64 10.76 9.43
CA VAL A 6 4.95 10.56 10.72
C VAL A 6 3.47 10.93 10.61
N LEU A 7 2.64 10.35 11.49
CA LEU A 7 1.19 10.53 11.50
C LEU A 7 0.73 12.00 11.49
N SER A 8 1.43 12.88 12.22
CA SER A 8 1.08 14.31 12.29
C SER A 8 1.07 14.99 10.93
N SER A 9 1.89 14.50 9.98
CA SER A 9 1.92 14.98 8.59
C SER A 9 0.62 14.69 7.82
N PHE A 10 -0.17 13.70 8.28
CA PHE A 10 -1.42 13.28 7.63
C PHE A 10 -2.68 13.95 8.20
N LYS A 11 -2.54 14.92 9.12
CA LYS A 11 -3.66 15.63 9.74
C LYS A 11 -4.66 16.20 8.71
N LEU A 12 -4.17 16.75 7.60
CA LEU A 12 -5.03 17.28 6.54
C LEU A 12 -5.83 16.19 5.81
N HIS A 13 -5.26 15.00 5.64
CA HIS A 13 -5.96 13.87 5.00
C HIS A 13 -7.06 13.31 5.90
N VAL A 14 -6.78 13.17 7.21
CA VAL A 14 -7.78 12.77 8.20
C VAL A 14 -8.89 13.81 8.29
N LYS A 15 -8.54 15.10 8.36
CA LYS A 15 -9.51 16.20 8.35
C LYS A 15 -10.34 16.21 7.06
N GLY A 16 -9.73 15.95 5.90
CA GLY A 16 -10.44 15.83 4.63
C GLY A 16 -11.52 14.75 4.67
N THR A 17 -11.20 13.57 5.22
CA THR A 17 -12.19 12.49 5.41
C THR A 17 -13.34 12.95 6.31
N ARG A 18 -13.04 13.60 7.44
CA ARG A 18 -14.10 14.14 8.32
C ARG A 18 -14.98 15.18 7.63
N ASN A 19 -14.37 16.10 6.88
CA ASN A 19 -15.12 17.13 6.16
C ASN A 19 -16.06 16.53 5.10
N LEU A 20 -15.65 15.45 4.41
CA LEU A 20 -16.50 14.75 3.45
C LEU A 20 -17.68 14.06 4.16
N ILE A 21 -17.43 13.46 5.32
CA ILE A 21 -18.50 12.89 6.16
C ILE A 21 -19.50 13.98 6.58
N ASP A 22 -19.00 15.15 7.01
CA ASP A 22 -19.85 16.28 7.40
C ASP A 22 -20.67 16.81 6.21
N LEU A 23 -20.07 16.83 5.01
CA LEU A 23 -20.77 17.21 3.78
C LEU A 23 -21.92 16.25 3.47
N VAL A 24 -21.70 14.93 3.56
CA VAL A 24 -22.76 13.93 3.36
C VAL A 24 -23.90 14.15 4.35
N TRP A 25 -23.59 14.35 5.63
CA TRP A 25 -24.59 14.63 6.66
C TRP A 25 -25.39 15.93 6.42
N GLN A 26 -24.75 16.97 5.88
CA GLN A 26 -25.41 18.23 5.55
C GLN A 26 -26.25 18.15 4.27
N SER A 27 -25.91 17.24 3.35
CA SER A 27 -26.58 17.09 2.06
C SER A 27 -27.91 16.31 2.12
N ALA A 28 -28.34 15.89 3.32
CA ALA A 28 -29.45 14.96 3.56
C ALA A 28 -30.79 15.43 2.97
N THR A 29 -30.98 15.15 1.69
CA THR A 29 -32.26 14.81 1.06
C THR A 29 -32.42 13.29 1.13
N GLU A 30 -33.66 12.80 1.21
CA GLU A 30 -34.09 11.47 1.71
C GLU A 30 -33.59 10.19 0.98
N SER A 31 -32.36 10.13 0.44
CA SER A 31 -31.88 8.93 -0.26
C SER A 31 -30.38 8.65 -0.09
N SER A 32 -30.10 7.54 0.61
CA SER A 32 -29.07 6.51 0.34
C SER A 32 -27.71 6.94 -0.25
N ILE A 33 -27.04 7.92 0.35
CA ILE A 33 -25.63 8.20 -0.02
C ILE A 33 -24.73 7.11 0.58
N GLN A 34 -24.07 6.34 -0.29
CA GLN A 34 -23.06 5.39 0.09
C GLN A 34 -21.67 6.05 0.10
N PHE A 35 -20.91 5.85 1.17
CA PHE A 35 -19.55 6.38 1.33
C PHE A 35 -18.52 5.26 1.10
N LEU A 36 -17.89 5.27 -0.07
CA LEU A 36 -16.82 4.32 -0.40
C LEU A 36 -15.45 4.93 -0.10
N PHE A 37 -14.73 4.34 0.86
CA PHE A 37 -13.43 4.82 1.31
C PHE A 37 -12.30 3.92 0.84
N THR A 38 -11.33 4.50 0.13
CA THR A 38 -10.10 3.82 -0.27
C THR A 38 -9.09 3.87 0.88
N SER A 39 -9.10 2.83 1.70
CA SER A 39 -8.09 2.58 2.72
C SER A 39 -6.87 1.85 2.13
N SER A 40 -6.00 1.34 3.00
CA SER A 40 -4.78 0.63 2.62
C SER A 40 -4.49 -0.51 3.57
N ILE A 41 -3.86 -1.57 3.08
CA ILE A 41 -3.27 -2.63 3.91
C ILE A 41 -2.28 -2.09 4.94
N GLY A 42 -1.72 -0.89 4.77
CA GLY A 42 -0.88 -0.24 5.78
C GLY A 42 -1.60 -0.03 7.12
N ALA A 43 -2.94 0.05 7.12
CA ALA A 43 -3.75 0.10 8.33
C ALA A 43 -3.75 -1.22 9.14
N ALA A 44 -3.13 -2.27 8.61
CA ALA A 44 -2.93 -3.57 9.25
C ALA A 44 -1.44 -3.88 9.52
N SER A 45 -0.56 -2.88 9.41
CA SER A 45 0.90 -3.09 9.51
C SER A 45 1.38 -3.61 10.88
N GLY A 46 0.63 -3.36 11.96
CA GLY A 46 0.87 -3.88 13.31
C GLY A 46 0.10 -5.16 13.62
N TRP A 47 -0.51 -5.81 12.62
CA TRP A 47 -1.19 -7.08 12.81
C TRP A 47 -0.21 -8.17 13.24
N ASN A 48 -0.66 -9.08 14.11
CA ASN A 48 0.13 -10.23 14.51
C ASN A 48 -0.19 -11.41 13.56
N PRO A 49 0.74 -11.83 12.68
CA PRO A 49 0.47 -12.90 11.71
C PRO A 49 0.09 -14.23 12.36
N LYS A 50 0.47 -14.47 13.62
CA LYS A 50 0.09 -15.67 14.39
C LYS A 50 -1.42 -15.79 14.65
N LEU A 51 -2.18 -14.70 14.47
CA LEU A 51 -3.64 -14.69 14.56
C LEU A 51 -4.31 -15.16 13.27
N GLY A 52 -3.53 -15.47 12.24
CA GLY A 52 -4.01 -15.82 10.91
C GLY A 52 -4.15 -14.60 9.99
N PRO A 53 -4.80 -14.77 8.82
CA PRO A 53 -5.01 -13.69 7.87
C PRO A 53 -5.79 -12.54 8.49
N PHE A 54 -5.40 -11.30 8.17
CA PHE A 54 -6.11 -10.11 8.60
C PHE A 54 -7.57 -10.17 8.11
N PRO A 55 -8.56 -10.11 9.00
CA PRO A 55 -9.95 -10.35 8.64
C PRO A 55 -10.57 -9.14 7.92
N GLU A 56 -11.60 -9.40 7.12
CA GLU A 56 -12.40 -8.36 6.45
C GLU A 56 -13.47 -7.80 7.40
N GLU A 57 -13.00 -7.30 8.54
CA GLU A 57 -13.84 -6.84 9.65
C GLU A 57 -13.30 -5.53 10.21
N LEU A 58 -14.19 -4.77 10.86
CA LEU A 58 -13.82 -3.52 11.51
C LEU A 58 -12.92 -3.82 12.71
N GLN A 59 -11.67 -3.32 12.65
CA GLN A 59 -10.75 -3.39 13.77
C GLN A 59 -10.92 -2.18 14.69
N LEU A 60 -11.12 -2.43 15.98
CA LEU A 60 -11.26 -1.38 17.00
C LEU A 60 -9.96 -1.11 17.76
N ASN A 61 -9.04 -2.07 17.76
CA ASN A 61 -7.76 -1.95 18.44
C ASN A 61 -6.76 -1.23 17.52
N ALA A 62 -6.25 -0.08 17.97
CA ALA A 62 -5.29 0.70 17.20
C ALA A 62 -3.95 -0.01 16.98
N SER A 63 -3.60 -1.00 17.80
CA SER A 63 -2.34 -1.74 17.67
C SER A 63 -2.17 -2.39 16.30
N VAL A 64 -3.27 -2.69 15.59
CA VAL A 64 -3.23 -3.29 14.25
C VAL A 64 -2.59 -2.38 13.20
N ALA A 65 -2.49 -1.07 13.45
CA ALA A 65 -2.01 -0.09 12.48
C ALA A 65 -0.67 0.55 12.85
N ILE A 66 -0.14 0.31 14.05
CA ILE A 66 1.07 0.97 14.56
C ILE A 66 2.28 0.44 13.81
N ARG A 67 2.92 1.30 13.00
CA ARG A 67 4.21 1.06 12.33
C ARG A 67 4.57 2.16 11.34
N SER A 68 3.57 2.76 10.70
CA SER A 68 3.78 3.84 9.71
C SER A 68 2.73 4.93 9.85
N GLY A 69 3.15 6.20 9.73
CA GLY A 69 2.21 7.33 9.83
C GLY A 69 1.12 7.29 8.75
N TYR A 70 1.44 6.77 7.57
CA TYR A 70 0.45 6.54 6.51
C TYR A 70 -0.60 5.49 6.94
N GLY A 71 -0.17 4.32 7.40
CA GLY A 71 -1.07 3.26 7.86
C GLY A 71 -1.95 3.70 9.04
N GLU A 72 -1.35 4.37 10.02
CA GLU A 72 -2.05 4.97 11.16
C GLU A 72 -3.11 5.99 10.71
N SER A 73 -2.79 6.83 9.71
CA SER A 73 -3.75 7.82 9.20
C SER A 73 -4.95 7.18 8.49
N LYS A 74 -4.72 6.06 7.79
CA LYS A 74 -5.78 5.27 7.15
C LYS A 74 -6.65 4.61 8.19
N TYR A 75 -6.06 3.96 9.19
CA TYR A 75 -6.79 3.39 10.32
C TYR A 75 -7.66 4.44 11.04
N ILE A 76 -7.11 5.61 11.37
CA ILE A 76 -7.89 6.68 12.03
C ILE A 76 -9.07 7.12 11.15
N SER A 77 -8.87 7.23 9.83
CA SER A 77 -9.94 7.58 8.90
C SER A 77 -11.04 6.51 8.87
N GLU A 78 -10.69 5.22 8.92
CA GLU A 78 -11.65 4.12 9.07
C GLU A 78 -12.44 4.22 10.38
N ARG A 79 -11.78 4.58 11.49
CA ARG A 79 -12.45 4.75 12.80
C ARG A 79 -13.43 5.92 12.80
N ILE A 80 -13.06 7.04 12.18
CA ILE A 80 -13.96 8.20 12.03
C ILE A 80 -15.16 7.84 11.16
N LEU A 81 -14.94 7.13 10.05
CA LEU A 81 -15.99 6.67 9.16
C LEU A 81 -16.96 5.71 9.86
N ALA A 82 -16.44 4.71 10.58
CA ALA A 82 -17.27 3.78 11.35
C ALA A 82 -18.09 4.48 12.45
N ALA A 83 -17.53 5.51 13.09
CA ALA A 83 -18.25 6.32 14.09
C ALA A 83 -19.26 7.30 13.49
N SER A 84 -19.27 7.50 12.17
CA SER A 84 -20.14 8.48 11.52
C SER A 84 -21.58 8.04 11.36
N GLY A 85 -21.86 6.74 11.46
CA GLY A 85 -23.19 6.17 11.20
C GLY A 85 -23.62 6.16 9.73
N LEU A 86 -22.77 6.62 8.81
CA LEU A 86 -23.03 6.57 7.37
C LEU A 86 -23.04 5.13 6.85
N ASP A 87 -23.81 4.91 5.79
CA ASP A 87 -23.64 3.71 4.97
C ASP A 87 -22.28 3.79 4.26
N ALA A 88 -21.31 2.99 4.72
CA ALA A 88 -19.94 3.13 4.29
C ALA A 88 -19.22 1.79 4.18
N THR A 89 -18.32 1.73 3.20
CA THR A 89 -17.40 0.61 3.01
C THR A 89 -15.96 1.12 2.96
N SER A 90 -15.10 0.49 3.76
CA SER A 90 -13.66 0.71 3.73
C SER A 90 -12.96 -0.41 2.96
N PHE A 91 -12.32 -0.04 1.86
CA PHE A 91 -11.52 -0.95 1.05
C PHE A 91 -10.04 -0.86 1.44
N LYS A 92 -9.50 -1.91 2.08
CA LYS A 92 -8.06 -2.00 2.35
C LYS A 92 -7.34 -2.47 1.10
N ILE A 93 -6.85 -1.52 0.32
CA ILE A 93 -6.22 -1.78 -0.96
C ILE A 93 -4.74 -2.15 -0.76
N GLY A 94 -4.33 -3.25 -1.38
CA GLY A 94 -2.94 -3.71 -1.47
C GLY A 94 -2.08 -2.85 -2.39
N GLN A 95 -0.91 -3.35 -2.75
CA GLN A 95 -0.05 -2.66 -3.71
C GLN A 95 -0.68 -2.68 -5.10
N ILE A 96 -0.91 -1.50 -5.67
CA ILE A 96 -1.33 -1.34 -7.06
C ILE A 96 -0.08 -1.38 -7.96
N CYS A 97 -0.05 -2.27 -8.95
CA CYS A 97 1.04 -2.37 -9.91
C CYS A 97 0.73 -1.64 -11.22
N GLY A 98 1.49 -1.91 -12.28
CA GLY A 98 1.28 -1.31 -13.59
C GLY A 98 -0.04 -1.75 -14.23
N SER A 99 -0.65 -0.85 -14.99
CA SER A 99 -1.83 -1.13 -15.80
C SER A 99 -1.60 -2.32 -16.72
N THR A 100 -2.60 -3.20 -16.80
CA THR A 100 -2.60 -4.33 -17.75
C THR A 100 -2.73 -3.87 -19.22
N ASN A 101 -3.25 -2.67 -19.46
CA ASN A 101 -3.52 -2.16 -20.80
C ASN A 101 -2.30 -1.48 -21.43
N ASN A 102 -1.52 -0.74 -20.64
CA ASN A 102 -0.42 0.08 -21.16
C ASN A 102 0.84 0.09 -20.28
N GLY A 103 0.87 -0.69 -19.20
CA GLY A 103 1.99 -0.72 -18.26
C GLY A 103 2.15 0.54 -17.42
N GLY A 104 1.21 1.49 -17.51
CA GLY A 104 1.26 2.77 -16.80
C GLY A 104 1.29 2.55 -15.29
N LEU A 105 2.28 3.17 -14.64
CA LEU A 105 2.43 3.16 -13.19
C LEU A 105 2.92 4.52 -12.69
N SER A 106 2.64 4.82 -11.41
CA SER A 106 3.15 6.01 -10.73
C SER A 106 4.66 5.90 -10.59
N THR A 107 5.42 6.72 -11.33
CA THR A 107 6.89 6.72 -11.30
C THR A 107 7.48 7.22 -9.98
N THR A 108 6.62 7.79 -9.12
CA THR A 108 6.99 8.23 -7.76
C THR A 108 6.78 7.15 -6.69
N ASP A 109 6.23 5.99 -7.05
CA ASP A 109 6.01 4.89 -6.11
C ASP A 109 7.30 4.11 -5.85
N TRP A 110 7.30 3.35 -4.75
CA TRP A 110 8.50 2.67 -4.26
C TRP A 110 9.01 1.57 -5.20
N VAL A 111 8.13 0.82 -5.89
CA VAL A 111 8.54 -0.23 -6.84
C VAL A 111 9.32 0.34 -8.03
N PRO A 112 8.81 1.34 -8.80
CA PRO A 112 9.62 1.96 -9.85
C PRO A 112 10.88 2.66 -9.30
N ALA A 113 10.86 3.16 -8.07
CA ALA A 113 12.06 3.67 -7.44
C ALA A 113 13.11 2.57 -7.21
N ILE A 114 12.71 1.35 -6.82
CA ILE A 114 13.60 0.18 -6.76
C ILE A 114 14.16 -0.10 -8.15
N VAL A 115 13.32 -0.28 -9.17
CA VAL A 115 13.75 -0.60 -10.54
C VAL A 115 14.77 0.42 -11.06
N LYS A 116 14.48 1.72 -10.94
CA LYS A 116 15.39 2.77 -11.41
C LYS A 116 16.71 2.76 -10.65
N SER A 117 16.65 2.59 -9.33
CA SER A 117 17.86 2.49 -8.48
C SER A 117 18.67 1.25 -8.82
N SER A 118 18.03 0.11 -9.07
CA SER A 118 18.67 -1.15 -9.46
C SER A 118 19.42 -1.04 -10.78
N ILE A 119 18.86 -0.35 -11.77
CA ILE A 119 19.55 -0.08 -13.03
C ILE A 119 20.80 0.77 -12.80
N ALA A 120 20.71 1.82 -11.97
CA ALA A 120 21.85 2.67 -11.64
C ALA A 120 22.93 1.97 -10.79
N LEU A 121 22.54 1.02 -9.94
CA LEU A 121 23.44 0.22 -9.11
C LEU A 121 24.01 -1.01 -9.84
N GLY A 122 23.38 -1.43 -10.94
CA GLY A 122 23.78 -2.60 -11.72
C GLY A 122 23.36 -3.93 -11.10
N ASN A 123 22.36 -3.94 -10.21
CA ASN A 123 21.84 -5.16 -9.57
C ASN A 123 20.43 -4.95 -8.98
N PHE A 124 19.66 -6.03 -8.89
CA PHE A 124 18.31 -6.04 -8.31
C PHE A 124 18.29 -6.71 -6.92
N PRO A 125 17.41 -6.26 -6.01
CA PRO A 125 17.26 -6.88 -4.70
C PRO A 125 16.51 -8.22 -4.79
N SER A 126 17.11 -9.28 -4.23
CA SER A 126 16.50 -10.60 -4.07
C SER A 126 16.13 -10.87 -2.62
N ASP A 127 14.94 -11.42 -2.46
CA ASP A 127 14.41 -11.98 -1.23
C ASP A 127 13.66 -13.28 -1.60
N PRO A 128 14.33 -14.45 -1.49
CA PRO A 128 13.76 -15.73 -1.88
C PRO A 128 12.53 -16.16 -1.05
N SER A 129 12.38 -15.61 0.15
CA SER A 129 11.23 -15.86 1.04
C SER A 129 10.11 -14.83 0.87
N GLY A 130 10.42 -13.67 0.31
CA GLY A 130 9.48 -12.57 0.11
C GLY A 130 8.37 -12.95 -0.84
N VAL A 131 7.16 -12.50 -0.55
CA VAL A 131 5.98 -12.68 -1.40
C VAL A 131 5.29 -11.35 -1.70
N VAL A 132 4.65 -11.28 -2.85
CA VAL A 132 3.90 -10.11 -3.31
C VAL A 132 2.52 -10.47 -3.81
N SER A 133 1.53 -9.64 -3.44
CA SER A 133 0.12 -9.79 -3.82
C SER A 133 -0.39 -8.52 -4.50
N TRP A 134 0.20 -8.18 -5.65
CA TRP A 134 -0.07 -6.92 -6.34
C TRP A 134 -1.28 -7.01 -7.28
N LEU A 135 -2.02 -5.91 -7.40
CA LEU A 135 -3.20 -5.81 -8.25
C LEU A 135 -3.02 -4.72 -9.31
N PRO A 136 -3.48 -4.93 -10.55
CA PRO A 136 -3.53 -3.86 -11.51
C PRO A 136 -4.64 -2.85 -11.12
N PRO A 137 -4.50 -1.56 -11.52
CA PRO A 137 -5.49 -0.53 -11.21
C PRO A 137 -6.88 -0.87 -11.75
N GLU A 138 -6.96 -1.60 -12.87
CA GLU A 138 -8.23 -2.05 -13.45
C GLU A 138 -9.00 -3.00 -12.53
N ALA A 139 -8.30 -3.90 -11.82
CA ALA A 139 -8.95 -4.81 -10.90
C ALA A 139 -9.50 -4.05 -9.68
N VAL A 140 -8.72 -3.12 -9.14
CA VAL A 140 -9.13 -2.30 -7.99
C VAL A 140 -10.32 -1.41 -8.35
N SER A 141 -10.27 -0.72 -9.50
CA SER A 141 -11.36 0.15 -9.92
C SER A 141 -12.64 -0.62 -10.18
N ARG A 142 -12.55 -1.82 -10.76
CA ARG A 142 -13.71 -2.68 -10.99
C ARG A 142 -14.43 -3.05 -9.69
N VAL A 143 -13.71 -3.49 -8.67
CA VAL A 143 -14.29 -3.82 -7.36
C VAL A 143 -15.01 -2.61 -6.75
N ILE A 144 -14.42 -1.42 -6.82
CA ILE A 144 -15.02 -0.20 -6.28
C ILE A 144 -16.29 0.18 -7.05
N VAL A 145 -16.27 0.07 -8.38
CA VAL A 145 -17.44 0.35 -9.24
C VAL A 145 -18.55 -0.66 -9.01
N ASP A 146 -18.22 -1.95 -8.92
CA ASP A 146 -19.18 -3.01 -8.65
C ASP A 146 -19.84 -2.79 -7.28
N ALA A 147 -19.08 -2.40 -6.25
CA ALA A 147 -19.64 -2.05 -4.94
C ALA A 147 -20.52 -0.79 -4.96
N ALA A 148 -20.18 0.20 -5.78
CA ALA A 148 -20.96 1.44 -5.93
C ALA A 148 -22.29 1.23 -6.65
N LEU A 149 -22.33 0.26 -7.57
CA LEU A 149 -23.50 -0.01 -8.42
C LEU A 149 -24.29 -1.26 -7.97
N SER A 150 -23.83 -1.94 -6.93
CA SER A 150 -24.48 -3.13 -6.38
C SER A 150 -25.87 -2.80 -5.83
N ALA A 151 -26.84 -3.67 -6.12
CA ALA A 151 -28.15 -3.62 -5.48
C ALA A 151 -28.08 -4.06 -4.01
N ASP A 152 -27.16 -4.98 -3.70
CA ASP A 152 -26.88 -5.41 -2.35
C ASP A 152 -25.87 -4.48 -1.68
N LYS A 153 -26.04 -4.26 -0.37
CA LYS A 153 -25.12 -3.43 0.40
C LYS A 153 -23.75 -4.12 0.52
N PRO A 154 -22.66 -3.49 0.07
CA PRO A 154 -21.32 -4.04 0.22
C PRO A 154 -20.95 -4.18 1.71
N PRO A 155 -19.99 -5.07 2.03
CA PRO A 155 -19.53 -5.24 3.40
C PRO A 155 -18.95 -3.91 3.94
N PRO A 156 -18.99 -3.65 5.26
CA PRO A 156 -18.39 -2.44 5.83
C PRO A 156 -16.87 -2.35 5.65
N THR A 157 -16.21 -3.50 5.48
CA THR A 157 -14.77 -3.61 5.24
C THR A 157 -14.51 -4.75 4.25
N ALA A 158 -13.63 -4.52 3.29
CA ALA A 158 -13.14 -5.54 2.36
C ALA A 158 -11.65 -5.35 2.08
N ASN A 159 -10.92 -6.46 1.87
CA ASN A 159 -9.50 -6.41 1.55
C ASN A 159 -9.32 -6.60 0.04
N ILE A 160 -8.90 -5.54 -0.66
CA ILE A 160 -8.67 -5.58 -2.11
C ILE A 160 -7.18 -5.88 -2.35
N ILE A 161 -6.83 -7.16 -2.37
CA ILE A 161 -5.46 -7.67 -2.52
C ILE A 161 -5.50 -8.89 -3.44
N HIS A 162 -4.42 -9.16 -4.18
CA HIS A 162 -4.38 -10.34 -5.05
C HIS A 162 -4.42 -11.62 -4.20
N PRO A 163 -5.39 -12.54 -4.41
CA PRO A 163 -5.60 -13.70 -3.53
C PRO A 163 -4.55 -14.81 -3.72
N ARG A 164 -3.69 -14.70 -4.74
CA ARG A 164 -2.64 -15.65 -5.05
C ARG A 164 -1.28 -14.95 -5.01
N PRO A 165 -0.60 -14.90 -3.85
CA PRO A 165 0.74 -14.32 -3.78
C PRO A 165 1.71 -15.05 -4.70
N ILE A 166 2.72 -14.34 -5.19
CA ILE A 166 3.88 -14.91 -5.90
C ILE A 166 5.16 -14.50 -5.20
N LEU A 167 6.25 -15.22 -5.44
CA LEU A 167 7.56 -14.87 -4.88
C LEU A 167 8.03 -13.51 -5.41
N TRP A 168 8.60 -12.70 -4.52
CA TRP A 168 9.25 -11.42 -4.85
C TRP A 168 10.28 -11.60 -5.97
N ASP A 169 11.09 -12.64 -5.88
CA ASP A 169 12.14 -12.95 -6.85
C ASP A 169 11.59 -13.28 -8.25
N VAL A 170 10.35 -13.77 -8.39
CA VAL A 170 9.74 -13.95 -9.73
C VAL A 170 9.56 -12.60 -10.42
N VAL A 171 9.15 -11.58 -9.67
CA VAL A 171 8.99 -10.21 -10.21
C VAL A 171 10.37 -9.58 -10.49
N MET A 172 11.27 -9.60 -9.50
CA MET A 172 12.56 -8.94 -9.63
C MET A 172 13.45 -9.61 -10.69
N SER A 173 13.46 -10.94 -10.78
CA SER A 173 14.20 -11.65 -11.84
C SER A 173 13.68 -11.34 -13.24
N THR A 174 12.36 -11.17 -13.40
CA THR A 174 11.76 -10.76 -14.68
C THR A 174 12.26 -9.38 -15.10
N MET A 175 12.26 -8.42 -14.17
CA MET A 175 12.78 -7.07 -14.42
C MET A 175 14.29 -7.06 -14.66
N ALA A 176 15.05 -7.80 -13.86
CA ALA A 176 16.49 -7.92 -13.96
C ALA A 176 16.93 -8.55 -15.29
N SER A 177 16.22 -9.58 -15.75
CA SER A 177 16.48 -10.25 -17.04
C SER A 177 16.24 -9.32 -18.23
N ALA A 178 15.22 -8.46 -18.16
CA ALA A 178 14.92 -7.49 -19.23
C ALA A 178 16.06 -6.48 -19.46
N VAL A 179 16.88 -6.23 -18.44
CA VAL A 179 18.05 -5.32 -18.50
C VAL A 179 19.39 -6.03 -18.28
N GLN A 180 19.39 -7.37 -18.23
CA GLN A 180 20.58 -8.23 -18.08
C GLN A 180 21.43 -7.91 -16.83
N LEU A 181 20.77 -7.65 -15.69
CA LEU A 181 21.43 -7.39 -14.40
C LEU A 181 21.27 -8.56 -13.43
N PRO A 182 22.23 -8.80 -12.53
CA PRO A 182 22.15 -9.85 -11.52
C PRO A 182 21.22 -9.47 -10.36
N LEU A 183 20.82 -10.50 -9.61
CA LEU A 183 20.19 -10.36 -8.30
C LEU A 183 21.26 -10.45 -7.19
N ILE A 184 21.07 -9.69 -6.12
CA ILE A 184 21.86 -9.78 -4.88
C ILE A 184 20.92 -9.78 -3.67
N PRO A 185 21.33 -10.25 -2.48
CA PRO A 185 20.49 -10.19 -1.29
C PRO A 185 19.95 -8.77 -1.02
N PHE A 186 18.68 -8.65 -0.65
CA PHE A 186 18.01 -7.36 -0.46
C PHE A 186 18.74 -6.49 0.58
N ALA A 187 19.22 -7.09 1.68
CA ALA A 187 20.00 -6.36 2.69
C ALA A 187 21.27 -5.71 2.09
N ASP A 188 22.00 -6.43 1.22
CA ASP A 188 23.19 -5.91 0.55
C ASP A 188 22.83 -4.80 -0.45
N TRP A 189 21.70 -4.95 -1.14
CA TRP A 189 21.17 -3.93 -2.04
C TRP A 189 20.82 -2.62 -1.30
N VAL A 190 20.16 -2.72 -0.14
CA VAL A 190 19.84 -1.56 0.72
C VAL A 190 21.12 -0.92 1.26
N GLN A 191 22.14 -1.71 1.61
CA GLN A 191 23.44 -1.19 2.04
C GLN A 191 24.11 -0.36 0.94
N GLN A 192 24.02 -0.77 -0.34
CA GLN A 192 24.53 0.03 -1.45
C GLN A 192 23.84 1.39 -1.55
N ILE A 193 22.51 1.44 -1.36
CA ILE A 193 21.77 2.72 -1.33
C ILE A 193 22.21 3.58 -0.15
N GLU A 194 22.38 2.98 1.03
CA GLU A 194 22.84 3.70 2.22
C GLU A 194 24.20 4.36 1.98
N VAL A 195 25.17 3.62 1.43
CA VAL A 195 26.48 4.17 1.08
C VAL A 195 26.35 5.34 0.10
N ARG A 196 25.51 5.19 -0.94
CA ARG A 196 25.27 6.26 -1.93
C ARG A 196 24.57 7.48 -1.33
N SER A 197 23.73 7.30 -0.32
CA SER A 197 23.00 8.40 0.33
C SER A 197 23.91 9.38 1.09
N THR A 198 25.04 8.92 1.62
CA THR A 198 25.92 9.72 2.50
C THR A 198 26.52 10.97 1.84
N ARG A 199 26.68 10.99 0.51
CA ARG A 199 27.22 12.10 -0.27
C ARG A 199 26.42 12.36 -1.54
N ALA A 200 25.12 12.02 -1.51
CA ALA A 200 24.30 12.07 -2.70
C ALA A 200 24.15 13.50 -3.23
N THR A 201 24.51 13.69 -4.50
CA THR A 201 24.18 14.90 -5.25
C THR A 201 22.71 14.87 -5.71
N ALA A 202 22.22 15.99 -6.24
CA ALA A 202 20.89 16.01 -6.86
C ALA A 202 20.79 15.04 -8.05
N GLU A 203 21.89 14.81 -8.77
CA GLU A 203 21.98 13.85 -9.86
C GLU A 203 21.91 12.41 -9.35
N ASP A 204 22.63 12.09 -8.26
CA ASP A 204 22.55 10.78 -7.61
C ASP A 204 21.13 10.48 -7.14
N ILE A 205 20.45 11.46 -6.53
CA ILE A 205 19.07 11.31 -6.06
C ILE A 205 18.10 11.13 -7.24
N ALA A 206 18.38 11.76 -8.39
CA ALA A 206 17.56 11.61 -9.59
C ALA A 206 17.73 10.22 -10.22
N ASN A 207 18.94 9.66 -10.20
CA ASN A 207 19.28 8.36 -10.79
C ASN A 207 19.00 7.19 -9.84
N ILE A 208 19.12 7.41 -8.52
CA ILE A 208 18.93 6.44 -7.44
C ILE A 208 17.81 6.97 -6.52
N PRO A 209 16.55 7.00 -6.98
CA PRO A 209 15.44 7.54 -6.20
C PRO A 209 15.18 6.76 -4.89
N GLY A 210 15.67 5.52 -4.78
CA GLY A 210 15.64 4.74 -3.55
C GLY A 210 16.30 5.42 -2.35
N ILE A 211 17.21 6.38 -2.57
CA ILE A 211 17.79 7.22 -1.50
C ILE A 211 16.69 7.95 -0.71
N LYS A 212 15.64 8.44 -1.38
CA LYS A 212 14.51 9.13 -0.71
C LYS A 212 13.65 8.19 0.13
N LEU A 213 13.78 6.88 -0.10
CA LEU A 213 12.99 5.82 0.51
C LEU A 213 13.84 4.96 1.45
N LEU A 214 15.06 5.37 1.80
CA LEU A 214 16.01 4.51 2.52
C LEU A 214 15.43 3.92 3.82
N ASP A 215 14.77 4.73 4.64
CA ASP A 215 14.18 4.25 5.90
C ASP A 215 13.08 3.21 5.66
N PHE A 216 12.21 3.46 4.67
CA PHE A 216 11.21 2.49 4.22
C PHE A 216 11.84 1.20 3.69
N LEU A 217 12.89 1.30 2.85
CA LEU A 217 13.60 0.16 2.28
C LEU A 217 14.29 -0.68 3.37
N LYS A 218 14.90 -0.03 4.36
CA LYS A 218 15.45 -0.70 5.55
C LYS A 218 14.37 -1.45 6.31
N ALA A 219 13.22 -0.81 6.54
CA ALA A 219 12.11 -1.42 7.26
C ALA A 219 11.57 -2.68 6.57
N ILE A 220 11.37 -2.65 5.25
CA ILE A 220 10.89 -3.83 4.51
C ILE A 220 11.97 -4.89 4.35
N SER A 221 13.26 -4.53 4.25
CA SER A 221 14.36 -5.51 4.17
C SER A 221 14.56 -6.31 5.45
N ALA A 222 14.11 -5.77 6.59
CA ALA A 222 14.19 -6.41 7.90
C ALA A 222 12.89 -7.17 8.26
N GLU A 223 11.86 -7.11 7.42
CA GLU A 223 10.59 -7.79 7.66
C GLU A 223 10.71 -9.27 7.29
N THR A 224 10.43 -10.15 8.25
CA THR A 224 10.62 -11.60 8.08
C THR A 224 9.32 -12.35 7.75
N GLU A 225 8.16 -11.74 7.99
CA GLU A 225 6.84 -12.35 7.75
C GLU A 225 5.89 -11.30 7.16
N ALA A 226 5.34 -11.58 5.98
CA ALA A 226 4.30 -10.78 5.38
C ALA A 226 2.94 -11.05 6.06
N THR A 227 2.15 -10.00 6.29
CA THR A 227 0.77 -10.18 6.76
C THR A 227 -0.09 -10.73 5.63
N GLU A 228 -0.70 -11.89 5.86
CA GLU A 228 -1.75 -12.43 5.00
C GLU A 228 -3.07 -11.70 5.25
N PHE A 229 -3.95 -11.67 4.24
CA PHE A 229 -5.26 -11.02 4.33
C PHE A 229 -6.34 -11.97 3.80
N SER A 230 -7.47 -12.04 4.52
CA SER A 230 -8.67 -12.70 4.00
C SER A 230 -9.22 -11.91 2.80
N THR A 231 -9.66 -12.58 1.75
CA THR A 231 -10.17 -11.99 0.49
C THR A 231 -11.53 -12.60 0.11
N THR A 232 -12.35 -12.88 1.11
CA THR A 232 -13.64 -13.59 0.99
C THR A 232 -14.83 -12.68 0.70
N LYS A 233 -14.73 -11.38 0.99
CA LYS A 233 -15.82 -10.39 0.87
C LYS A 233 -15.60 -9.37 -0.25
N ALA A 234 -14.40 -9.37 -0.87
CA ALA A 234 -13.99 -8.50 -1.96
C ALA A 234 -14.22 -9.15 -3.33
#